data_AF-D3KGB4-F1
#
_entry.id   AF-D3KGB4-F1
#
_cell.length_a   1.000
_cell.length_b   1.000
_cell.length_c   1.000
_cell.angle_alpha   90.00
_cell.angle_beta   90.00
_cell.angle_gamma   90.00
#
_symmetry.space_group_name_H-M   'P 1'
#
loop_
_entity.id
_entity.type
_entity.pdbx_description
1 polymer ?
#
loop_
_entity_poly.entity_id
_entity_poly.type
_entity_poly.pdbx_seq_one_letter_code
_entity_poly.pdbx_strand_id
1 'polypeptide(L)'
;MAKSCCPTNQQSKIGAESATGAGVYNLFYDSISGRPTRGVERETCLNPFKDSSTTKATVPPVCLDYARGRCSRGATCRRLHRLPAVQDEELPHSVDIFGRQRSALGPASFLGRNSSIVFEKPANQQGMLAICKHIGPVTEYSLVTTLVVHFKHRIYAEFALEALCGQRLSTLNAIYNVSLFKDGLVDVSWAHINLGDIPCESVLDLY
;
A
#
# COMPACT_ATOMS: atom_id res chain seq x y z
N MET A 1 61.53 -8.09 9.99
CA MET A 1 60.66 -8.86 10.92
C MET A 1 59.36 -8.06 11.04
N ALA A 2 58.35 -8.29 10.20
CA ALA A 2 57.36 -9.37 10.21
C ALA A 2 56.15 -9.10 11.14
N LYS A 3 54.95 -9.25 10.54
CA LYS A 3 53.57 -9.41 11.08
C LYS A 3 52.77 -8.09 11.25
N SER A 4 51.78 -7.75 10.41
CA SER A 4 50.53 -8.40 9.91
C SER A 4 49.32 -8.28 10.85
N CYS A 5 48.24 -7.72 10.29
CA CYS A 5 46.82 -8.09 10.44
C CYS A 5 46.14 -8.02 11.83
N CYS A 6 45.15 -7.13 12.00
CA CYS A 6 43.71 -7.37 11.75
C CYS A 6 42.84 -6.37 12.56
N PRO A 7 41.66 -5.95 12.04
CA PRO A 7 40.74 -5.08 12.76
C PRO A 7 39.76 -5.92 13.60
N THR A 8 39.35 -5.43 14.78
CA THR A 8 38.28 -6.07 15.56
C THR A 8 37.34 -5.02 16.13
N ASN A 9 36.23 -4.84 15.41
CA ASN A 9 34.86 -4.95 15.90
C ASN A 9 34.61 -4.51 17.36
N GLN A 10 34.04 -3.30 17.52
CA GLN A 10 33.19 -3.01 18.68
C GLN A 10 31.76 -2.83 18.18
N GLN A 11 30.99 -3.90 18.36
CA GLN A 11 29.54 -3.93 18.33
C GLN A 11 29.00 -2.95 19.38
N SER A 12 28.38 -1.86 18.96
CA SER A 12 27.46 -1.12 19.83
C SER A 12 26.13 -1.85 19.88
N LYS A 13 25.98 -2.65 20.95
CA LYS A 13 24.68 -3.05 21.49
C LYS A 13 23.89 -1.78 21.82
N ILE A 14 22.77 -1.57 21.12
CA ILE A 14 21.65 -0.74 21.60
C ILE A 14 20.48 -1.72 21.55
N GLY A 15 20.13 -2.38 22.64
CA GLY A 15 19.56 -1.72 23.82
C GLY A 15 18.05 -1.80 23.66
N ALA A 16 17.48 -2.95 24.04
CA ALA A 16 16.05 -3.13 24.17
C ALA A 16 15.59 -2.26 25.35
N GLU A 17 15.10 -1.06 25.06
CA GLU A 17 14.39 -0.25 26.04
C GLU A 17 12.88 -0.42 25.83
N SER A 18 12.28 -1.06 26.83
CA SER A 18 10.84 -1.17 26.95
C SER A 18 10.29 0.03 27.70
N ALA A 19 9.30 0.66 27.06
CA ALA A 19 8.09 1.23 27.64
C ALA A 19 8.22 2.21 28.84
N THR A 20 8.30 3.50 28.53
CA THR A 20 7.41 4.55 29.09
C THR A 20 7.53 5.80 28.22
N GLY A 21 6.74 5.91 27.17
CA GLY A 21 6.69 7.12 26.34
C GLY A 21 5.26 7.31 25.85
N ALA A 22 4.66 8.45 26.17
CA ALA A 22 3.32 8.79 25.73
C ALA A 22 3.24 8.67 24.20
N GLY A 23 2.65 7.57 23.71
CA GLY A 23 2.56 7.33 22.28
C GLY A 23 1.67 8.41 21.67
N VAL A 24 2.21 9.16 20.72
CA VAL A 24 1.47 10.20 19.99
C VAL A 24 0.35 9.49 19.23
N TYR A 25 -0.89 9.65 19.70
CA TYR A 25 -2.05 9.06 19.05
C TYR A 25 -2.20 9.65 17.65
N ASN A 26 -2.03 8.79 16.66
CA ASN A 26 -2.12 9.18 15.27
C ASN A 26 -3.58 9.11 14.81
N LEU A 27 -4.21 10.28 14.70
CA LEU A 27 -5.59 10.44 14.25
C LEU A 27 -5.87 9.79 12.88
N PHE A 28 -4.86 9.67 12.01
CA PHE A 28 -5.03 9.07 10.70
C PHE A 28 -5.07 7.53 10.74
N TYR A 29 -4.31 6.91 11.65
CA TYR A 29 -4.26 5.46 11.79
C TYR A 29 -5.12 4.92 12.92
N ASP A 30 -5.75 5.82 13.70
CA ASP A 30 -6.51 5.47 14.90
C ASP A 30 -5.64 4.56 15.81
N SER A 31 -4.37 4.94 15.98
CA SER A 31 -3.36 4.10 16.65
C SER A 31 -2.36 4.92 17.46
N ILE A 32 -1.94 4.36 18.60
CA ILE A 32 -0.88 4.89 19.46
C ILE A 32 0.51 4.59 18.87
N SER A 33 0.63 3.53 18.08
CA SER A 33 1.87 3.09 17.43
C SER A 33 2.20 3.84 16.14
N GLY A 34 1.34 4.76 15.69
CA GLY A 34 1.56 5.53 14.47
C GLY A 34 1.35 4.72 13.19
N ARG A 35 2.10 5.07 12.13
CA ARG A 35 2.05 4.36 10.85
C ARG A 35 2.59 2.94 11.04
N PRO A 36 1.84 1.87 10.72
CA PRO A 36 2.35 0.51 10.84
C PRO A 36 3.58 0.32 9.95
N THR A 37 4.59 -0.39 10.49
CA THR A 37 5.80 -0.75 9.78
C THR A 37 5.44 -1.61 8.57
N ARG A 38 6.01 -1.28 7.39
CA ARG A 38 5.90 -2.12 6.20
C ARG A 38 6.69 -3.42 6.44
N GLY A 39 6.20 -4.54 5.92
CA GLY A 39 6.85 -5.85 6.06
C GLY A 39 6.46 -6.65 7.31
N VAL A 40 5.60 -6.12 8.18
CA VAL A 40 4.93 -6.93 9.21
C VAL A 40 3.75 -7.64 8.56
N GLU A 41 3.65 -8.94 8.79
CA GLU A 41 2.51 -9.73 8.36
C GLU A 41 1.22 -9.15 8.94
N ARG A 42 0.19 -9.09 8.10
CA ARG A 42 -1.14 -8.70 8.54
C ARG A 42 -1.97 -9.91 8.93
N GLU A 43 -2.63 -9.78 10.07
CA GLU A 43 -3.54 -10.79 10.62
C GLU A 43 -4.82 -10.96 9.78
N THR A 44 -5.21 -9.94 9.02
CA THR A 44 -6.47 -9.90 8.27
C THR A 44 -6.24 -9.53 6.80
N CYS A 45 -7.06 -10.13 5.92
CA CYS A 45 -7.06 -9.84 4.49
C CYS A 45 -8.48 -9.50 4.02
N LEU A 46 -8.61 -8.45 3.20
CA LEU A 46 -9.87 -8.11 2.55
C LEU A 46 -10.28 -9.21 1.56
N ASN A 47 -11.55 -9.62 1.62
CA ASN A 47 -12.22 -10.36 0.57
C ASN A 47 -13.24 -9.44 -0.13
N PRO A 48 -12.93 -8.88 -1.32
CA PRO A 48 -13.82 -7.95 -2.00
C PRO A 48 -15.20 -8.53 -2.33
N PHE A 49 -15.30 -9.85 -2.48
CA PHE A 49 -16.53 -10.53 -2.86
C PHE A 49 -17.48 -10.77 -1.69
N LYS A 50 -16.97 -10.76 -0.44
CA LYS A 50 -17.76 -11.04 0.76
C LYS A 50 -17.88 -9.83 1.70
N ASP A 51 -16.82 -9.03 1.79
CA ASP A 51 -16.73 -7.96 2.77
C ASP A 51 -17.35 -6.64 2.27
N SER A 52 -17.61 -6.55 0.97
CA SER A 52 -18.31 -5.40 0.38
C SER A 52 -19.73 -5.33 0.94
N SER A 53 -20.04 -4.26 1.66
CA SER A 53 -21.30 -4.12 2.39
C SER A 53 -21.78 -2.67 2.40
N THR A 54 -23.09 -2.46 2.50
CA THR A 54 -23.66 -1.13 2.71
C THR A 54 -23.20 -0.59 4.06
N THR A 55 -22.78 0.68 4.09
CA THR A 55 -22.34 1.38 5.31
C THR A 55 -23.20 2.60 5.57
N LYS A 56 -22.96 3.31 6.68
CA LYS A 56 -23.60 4.61 6.94
C LYS A 56 -23.11 5.69 5.97
N ALA A 57 -21.93 5.54 5.39
CA ALA A 57 -21.41 6.47 4.39
C ALA A 57 -22.08 6.26 3.03
N THR A 58 -22.45 7.35 2.41
CA THR A 58 -22.91 7.44 1.02
C THR A 58 -21.85 8.04 0.09
N VAL A 59 -20.91 8.79 0.65
CA VAL A 59 -19.85 9.50 -0.08
C VAL A 59 -18.46 9.09 0.44
N PRO A 60 -17.40 9.30 -0.36
CA PRO A 60 -16.02 9.07 0.06
C PRO A 60 -15.68 9.77 1.39
N PRO A 61 -14.70 9.27 2.17
CA PRO A 61 -13.66 8.31 1.76
C PRO A 61 -13.98 6.83 2.00
N VAL A 62 -13.17 5.97 1.38
CA VAL A 62 -13.15 4.53 1.64
C VAL A 62 -12.58 4.24 3.03
N CYS A 63 -13.08 3.20 3.70
CA CYS A 63 -12.59 2.80 5.01
C CYS A 63 -11.21 2.14 4.90
N LEU A 64 -10.19 2.71 5.57
CA LEU A 64 -8.85 2.11 5.62
C LEU A 64 -8.89 0.72 6.28
N ASP A 65 -9.62 0.56 7.39
CA ASP A 65 -9.72 -0.73 8.08
C ASP A 65 -10.41 -1.80 7.22
N TYR A 66 -11.35 -1.39 6.36
CA TYR A 66 -11.98 -2.27 5.38
C TYR A 66 -10.97 -2.71 4.32
N ALA A 67 -10.19 -1.79 3.75
CA ALA A 67 -9.16 -2.14 2.77
C ALA A 67 -8.14 -3.14 3.34
N ARG A 68 -7.94 -3.12 4.66
CA ARG A 68 -7.07 -4.06 5.39
C ARG A 68 -7.77 -5.32 5.90
N GLY A 69 -9.09 -5.47 5.68
CA GLY A 69 -9.88 -6.63 6.11
C GLY A 69 -10.15 -6.71 7.63
N ARG A 70 -10.01 -5.61 8.38
CA ARG A 70 -10.14 -5.59 9.86
C ARG A 70 -11.29 -4.73 10.40
N CYS A 71 -12.14 -4.19 9.53
CA CYS A 71 -13.23 -3.33 9.99
C CYS A 71 -14.33 -4.14 10.67
N SER A 72 -14.54 -3.92 11.97
CA SER A 72 -15.60 -4.56 12.76
C SER A 72 -16.93 -3.79 12.77
N ARG A 73 -16.98 -2.59 12.19
CA ARG A 73 -18.14 -1.67 12.29
C ARG A 73 -19.31 -2.07 11.37
N GLY A 74 -19.04 -2.84 10.32
CA GLY A 74 -20.04 -3.27 9.34
C GLY A 74 -20.90 -2.11 8.82
N ALA A 75 -22.22 -2.27 8.87
CA ALA A 75 -23.19 -1.28 8.39
C ALA A 75 -23.15 0.05 9.15
N THR A 76 -22.62 0.08 10.38
CA THR A 76 -22.50 1.32 11.16
C THR A 76 -21.25 2.14 10.81
N CYS A 77 -20.38 1.62 9.93
CA CYS A 77 -19.17 2.32 9.53
C CYS A 77 -19.49 3.65 8.85
N ARG A 78 -18.75 4.70 9.22
CA ARG A 78 -18.89 6.06 8.65
C ARG A 78 -18.04 6.29 7.40
N ARG A 79 -17.46 5.23 6.85
CA ARG A 79 -16.62 5.24 5.64
C ARG A 79 -17.04 4.09 4.74
N LEU A 80 -16.83 4.22 3.43
CA LEU A 80 -17.34 3.25 2.45
C LEU A 80 -16.63 1.89 2.55
N HIS A 81 -17.41 0.81 2.43
CA HIS A 81 -16.92 -0.58 2.31
C HIS A 81 -17.18 -1.11 0.90
N ARG A 82 -16.41 -0.59 -0.05
CA ARG A 82 -16.38 -1.07 -1.44
C ARG A 82 -15.02 -0.83 -2.04
N LEU A 83 -14.76 -1.47 -3.18
CA LEU A 83 -13.61 -1.12 -3.99
C LEU A 83 -13.73 0.33 -4.52
N PRO A 84 -12.61 0.97 -4.86
CA PRO A 84 -12.60 2.28 -5.50
C PRO A 84 -13.43 2.27 -6.79
N ALA A 85 -14.08 3.39 -7.07
CA ALA A 85 -14.85 3.61 -8.27
C ALA A 85 -14.47 4.96 -8.90
N VAL A 86 -14.83 5.18 -10.16
CA VAL A 86 -14.47 6.39 -10.92
C VAL A 86 -14.97 7.66 -10.23
N GLN A 87 -16.10 7.60 -9.52
CA GLN A 87 -16.64 8.74 -8.76
C GLN A 87 -15.72 9.19 -7.61
N ASP A 88 -14.84 8.31 -7.11
CA ASP A 88 -13.91 8.65 -6.03
C ASP A 88 -12.77 9.57 -6.50
N GLU A 89 -12.64 9.81 -7.81
CA GLU A 89 -11.68 10.76 -8.38
C GLU A 89 -12.03 12.22 -8.10
N GLU A 90 -13.29 12.49 -7.72
CA GLU A 90 -13.74 13.82 -7.31
C GLU A 90 -13.10 14.27 -5.99
N LEU A 91 -12.40 13.37 -5.29
CA LEU A 91 -11.63 13.72 -4.09
C LEU A 91 -10.54 14.76 -4.40
N PRO A 92 -10.35 15.76 -3.52
CA PRO A 92 -9.29 16.76 -3.68
C PRO A 92 -7.92 16.14 -3.91
N HIS A 93 -7.10 16.75 -4.77
CA HIS A 93 -5.76 16.24 -5.07
C HIS A 93 -4.82 16.17 -3.86
N SER A 94 -5.13 16.86 -2.75
CA SER A 94 -4.37 16.82 -1.50
C SER A 94 -4.64 15.57 -0.67
N VAL A 95 -5.75 14.87 -0.88
CA VAL A 95 -6.16 13.71 -0.08
C VAL A 95 -6.11 12.40 -0.87
N ASP A 96 -5.77 11.31 -0.18
CA ASP A 96 -5.87 9.96 -0.73
C ASP A 96 -7.31 9.42 -0.66
N ILE A 97 -7.55 8.24 -1.26
CA ILE A 97 -8.87 7.58 -1.23
C ILE A 97 -9.42 7.27 0.18
N PHE A 98 -8.55 7.29 1.19
CA PHE A 98 -8.90 7.07 2.61
C PHE A 98 -9.16 8.37 3.37
N GLY A 99 -9.02 9.53 2.70
CA GLY A 99 -9.20 10.86 3.29
C GLY A 99 -7.97 11.37 4.05
N ARG A 100 -6.80 10.74 3.88
CA ARG A 100 -5.53 11.16 4.51
C ARG A 100 -4.82 12.16 3.61
N GLN A 101 -4.11 13.11 4.19
CA GLN A 101 -3.28 14.05 3.43
C GLN A 101 -2.10 13.30 2.77
N ARG A 102 -1.95 13.43 1.45
CA ARG A 102 -0.88 12.75 0.68
C ARG A 102 0.52 13.21 1.10
N SER A 103 0.66 14.48 1.48
CA SER A 103 1.89 15.06 2.02
C SER A 103 2.38 14.34 3.29
N ALA A 104 1.46 13.79 4.09
CA ALA A 104 1.79 13.06 5.31
C ALA A 104 2.24 11.61 5.06
N LEU A 105 2.05 11.06 3.85
CA LEU A 105 2.39 9.66 3.52
C LEU A 105 3.85 9.47 3.07
N GLY A 106 4.57 10.56 2.86
CA GLY A 106 5.99 10.63 2.50
C GLY A 106 6.25 11.22 1.11
N PRO A 107 7.53 11.50 0.77
CA PRO A 107 7.90 12.20 -0.47
C PRO A 107 7.40 11.49 -1.74
N ALA A 108 7.49 10.15 -1.76
CA ALA A 108 7.03 9.33 -2.88
C ALA A 108 5.50 9.37 -3.08
N SER A 109 4.72 9.76 -2.06
CA SER A 109 3.27 9.95 -2.16
C SER A 109 2.88 11.38 -2.55
N PHE A 110 3.79 12.35 -2.41
CA PHE A 110 3.54 13.74 -2.82
C PHE A 110 3.82 13.96 -4.31
N LEU A 111 4.76 13.21 -4.90
CA LEU A 111 5.17 13.37 -6.29
C LEU A 111 4.11 12.84 -7.29
N GLY A 112 3.24 13.75 -7.73
CA GLY A 112 2.49 13.64 -8.99
C GLY A 112 1.25 12.74 -9.02
N ARG A 113 0.66 12.60 -10.20
CA ARG A 113 -0.49 11.72 -10.50
C ARG A 113 -0.09 10.22 -10.58
N ASN A 114 0.95 9.81 -9.85
CA ASN A 114 1.47 8.45 -9.91
C ASN A 114 0.35 7.44 -9.61
N SER A 115 0.07 6.56 -10.57
CA SER A 115 -0.90 5.47 -10.45
C SER A 115 -0.25 4.11 -10.65
N SER A 116 1.08 4.04 -10.52
CA SER A 116 1.87 2.83 -10.73
C SER A 116 2.38 2.25 -9.42
N ILE A 117 2.22 0.94 -9.27
CA ILE A 117 2.79 0.17 -8.15
C ILE A 117 3.78 -0.86 -8.69
N VAL A 118 4.75 -1.25 -7.87
CA VAL A 118 5.75 -2.25 -8.20
C VAL A 118 5.78 -3.37 -7.16
N PHE A 119 5.97 -4.58 -7.65
CA PHE A 119 6.29 -5.77 -6.87
C PHE A 119 7.72 -6.18 -7.25
N GLU A 120 8.65 -6.07 -6.31
CA GLU A 120 10.08 -6.31 -6.59
C GLU A 120 10.39 -7.78 -6.86
N LYS A 121 9.76 -8.70 -6.11
CA LYS A 121 9.99 -10.15 -6.23
C LYS A 121 8.66 -10.90 -6.17
N PRO A 122 7.79 -10.75 -7.18
CA PRO A 122 6.46 -11.35 -7.16
C PRO A 122 6.56 -12.88 -7.25
N ALA A 123 5.87 -13.57 -6.35
CA ALA A 123 5.73 -15.02 -6.33
C ALA A 123 5.19 -15.60 -7.65
N ASN A 124 4.19 -14.93 -8.21
CA ASN A 124 3.71 -15.15 -9.58
C ASN A 124 3.18 -13.82 -10.12
N GLN A 125 3.81 -13.30 -11.17
CA GLN A 125 3.44 -12.02 -11.74
C GLN A 125 2.01 -12.02 -12.31
N GLN A 126 1.59 -13.11 -12.97
CA GLN A 126 0.25 -13.21 -13.57
C GLN A 126 -0.85 -13.30 -12.51
N GLY A 127 -0.60 -14.01 -11.42
CA GLY A 127 -1.51 -14.08 -10.27
C GLY A 127 -1.68 -12.71 -9.60
N MET A 128 -0.57 -11.99 -9.38
CA MET A 128 -0.62 -10.63 -8.81
C MET A 128 -1.31 -9.63 -9.74
N LEU A 129 -1.09 -9.74 -11.05
CA LEU A 129 -1.80 -8.93 -12.04
C LEU A 129 -3.31 -9.20 -12.04
N ALA A 130 -3.73 -10.46 -11.93
CA ALA A 130 -5.14 -10.82 -11.82
C ALA A 130 -5.78 -10.18 -10.57
N ILE A 131 -5.10 -10.23 -9.42
CA ILE A 131 -5.55 -9.56 -8.19
C ILE A 131 -5.69 -8.04 -8.41
N CYS A 132 -4.70 -7.41 -9.05
CA CYS A 132 -4.76 -5.97 -9.35
C CYS A 132 -5.95 -5.62 -10.25
N LYS A 133 -6.25 -6.45 -11.26
CA LYS A 133 -7.42 -6.27 -12.14
C LYS A 133 -8.75 -6.37 -11.40
N HIS A 134 -8.83 -7.15 -10.31
CA HIS A 134 -10.01 -7.17 -9.46
C HIS A 134 -10.16 -5.90 -8.61
N ILE A 135 -9.05 -5.24 -8.24
CA ILE A 135 -9.08 -4.00 -7.46
C ILE A 135 -9.51 -2.82 -8.33
N GLY A 136 -9.05 -2.77 -9.58
CA GLY A 136 -9.35 -1.66 -10.48
C GLY A 136 -8.87 -1.84 -11.92
N PRO A 137 -9.23 -0.91 -12.82
CA PRO A 137 -8.83 -0.93 -14.21
C PRO A 137 -7.32 -0.70 -14.36
N VAL A 138 -6.62 -1.73 -14.83
CA VAL A 138 -5.18 -1.71 -15.17
C VAL A 138 -5.02 -1.32 -16.64
N THR A 139 -4.20 -0.32 -16.91
CA THR A 139 -3.90 0.18 -18.27
C THR A 139 -2.69 -0.51 -18.86
N GLU A 140 -1.61 -0.60 -18.10
CA GLU A 140 -0.33 -1.16 -18.54
C GLU A 140 0.30 -2.01 -17.44
N TYR A 141 1.15 -2.97 -17.82
CA TYR A 141 1.94 -3.74 -16.88
C TYR A 141 3.23 -4.23 -17.54
N SER A 142 4.28 -4.41 -16.74
CA SER A 142 5.58 -4.94 -17.16
C SER A 142 5.96 -6.15 -16.32
N LEU A 143 6.40 -7.24 -16.98
CA LEU A 143 6.66 -8.55 -16.37
C LEU A 143 8.14 -8.96 -16.39
N VAL A 144 9.08 -8.01 -16.53
CA VAL A 144 10.49 -8.36 -16.82
C VAL A 144 11.21 -9.00 -15.62
N THR A 145 11.60 -8.20 -14.64
CA THR A 145 12.25 -8.68 -13.39
C THR A 145 11.37 -8.39 -12.19
N THR A 146 10.82 -7.18 -12.16
CA THR A 146 9.80 -6.72 -11.23
C THR A 146 8.46 -6.64 -11.97
N LEU A 147 7.35 -6.93 -11.28
CA LEU A 147 6.02 -6.63 -11.85
C LEU A 147 5.71 -5.16 -11.57
N VAL A 148 5.57 -4.36 -12.63
CA VAL A 148 5.04 -2.99 -12.52
C VAL A 148 3.61 -3.01 -13.04
N VAL A 149 2.67 -2.45 -12.27
CA VAL A 149 1.26 -2.35 -12.65
C VAL A 149 0.87 -0.88 -12.67
N HIS A 150 0.39 -0.40 -13.81
CA HIS A 150 -0.14 0.95 -13.99
C HIS A 150 -1.67 0.90 -13.94
N PHE A 151 -2.26 1.59 -12.98
CA PHE A 151 -3.71 1.76 -12.90
C PHE A 151 -4.15 2.98 -13.70
N LYS A 152 -5.38 2.93 -14.22
CA LYS A 152 -6.00 4.06 -14.92
C LYS A 152 -6.05 5.32 -14.05
N HIS A 153 -6.28 5.15 -12.75
CA HIS A 153 -6.36 6.26 -11.80
C HIS A 153 -5.59 5.95 -10.51
N ARG A 154 -5.00 6.99 -9.93
CA ARG A 154 -4.17 6.91 -8.72
C ARG A 154 -4.91 6.33 -7.51
N ILE A 155 -6.22 6.55 -7.42
CA ILE A 155 -7.07 6.03 -6.34
C ILE A 155 -6.99 4.50 -6.20
N TYR A 156 -6.85 3.78 -7.32
CA TYR A 156 -6.74 2.32 -7.33
C TYR A 156 -5.38 1.86 -6.81
N ALA A 157 -4.30 2.58 -7.16
CA ALA A 157 -2.97 2.31 -6.65
C ALA A 157 -2.87 2.55 -5.13
N GLU A 158 -3.45 3.65 -4.64
CA GLU A 158 -3.51 3.97 -3.21
C GLU A 158 -4.24 2.87 -2.43
N PHE A 159 -5.37 2.41 -2.96
CA PHE A 159 -6.11 1.30 -2.36
C PHE A 159 -5.31 -0.01 -2.39
N ALA A 160 -4.72 -0.36 -3.54
CA ALA A 160 -3.97 -1.59 -3.71
C ALA A 160 -2.77 -1.70 -2.75
N LEU A 161 -2.03 -0.60 -2.56
CA LEU A 161 -0.91 -0.56 -1.60
C LEU A 161 -1.38 -0.86 -0.18
N GLU A 162 -2.48 -0.23 0.24
CA GLU A 162 -3.02 -0.46 1.57
C GLU A 162 -3.69 -1.82 1.71
N ALA A 163 -4.24 -2.42 0.65
CA ALA A 163 -4.89 -3.72 0.71
C ALA A 163 -3.89 -4.88 0.69
N LEU A 164 -2.87 -4.80 -0.18
CA LEU A 164 -1.97 -5.92 -0.49
C LEU A 164 -0.70 -5.94 0.36
N CYS A 165 -0.16 -4.79 0.76
CA CYS A 165 1.12 -4.75 1.49
C CYS A 165 1.06 -5.54 2.81
N GLY A 166 1.99 -6.49 2.99
CA GLY A 166 2.09 -7.33 4.18
C GLY A 166 1.05 -8.47 4.24
N GLN A 167 0.27 -8.70 3.18
CA GLN A 167 -0.64 -9.84 3.11
C GLN A 167 0.13 -11.14 2.82
N ARG A 168 -0.35 -12.25 3.39
CA ARG A 168 0.14 -13.58 3.02
C ARG A 168 -0.33 -13.95 1.61
N LEU A 169 0.60 -14.47 0.81
CA LEU A 169 0.31 -14.98 -0.53
C LEU A 169 -0.70 -16.12 -0.51
N SER A 170 -0.62 -17.04 0.46
CA SER A 170 -1.55 -18.16 0.61
C SER A 170 -2.99 -17.71 0.86
N THR A 171 -3.18 -16.67 1.67
CA THR A 171 -4.49 -16.07 1.93
C THR A 171 -5.07 -15.44 0.66
N LEU A 172 -4.27 -14.65 -0.07
CA LEU A 172 -4.70 -14.07 -1.35
C LEU A 172 -5.01 -15.14 -2.40
N ASN A 173 -4.24 -16.23 -2.40
CA ASN A 173 -4.45 -17.37 -3.29
C ASN A 173 -5.85 -17.97 -3.11
N ALA A 174 -6.27 -18.18 -1.86
CA ALA A 174 -7.58 -18.71 -1.51
C ALA A 174 -8.73 -17.73 -1.83
N ILE A 175 -8.53 -16.43 -1.62
CA ILE A 175 -9.57 -15.41 -1.82
C ILE A 175 -9.85 -15.18 -3.31
N TYR A 176 -8.80 -15.01 -4.11
CA TYR A 176 -8.91 -14.67 -5.53
C TYR A 176 -8.86 -15.87 -6.46
N ASN A 177 -8.70 -17.09 -5.92
CA ASN A 177 -8.58 -18.33 -6.68
C ASN A 177 -7.52 -18.22 -7.80
N VAL A 178 -6.34 -17.74 -7.43
CA VAL A 178 -5.18 -17.61 -8.33
C VAL A 178 -4.17 -18.72 -8.05
N SER A 179 -3.01 -18.71 -8.72
CA SER A 179 -1.91 -19.65 -8.45
C SER A 179 -0.65 -18.90 -8.05
N LEU A 180 -0.55 -18.47 -6.79
CA LEU A 180 0.63 -17.84 -6.22
C LEU A 180 1.57 -18.91 -5.67
N PHE A 181 2.79 -18.97 -6.20
CA PHE A 181 3.78 -19.98 -5.80
C PHE A 181 4.68 -19.45 -4.68
N LYS A 182 4.97 -20.30 -3.69
CA LYS A 182 5.73 -19.99 -2.46
C LYS A 182 4.91 -19.23 -1.41
N ASP A 183 5.05 -19.66 -0.16
CA ASP A 183 4.55 -18.93 0.99
C ASP A 183 5.47 -17.75 1.29
N GLY A 184 4.86 -16.59 1.50
CA GLY A 184 5.57 -15.35 1.75
C GLY A 184 4.60 -14.19 1.91
N LEU A 185 5.16 -13.01 2.19
CA LEU A 185 4.40 -11.77 2.27
C LEU A 185 4.48 -11.01 0.96
N VAL A 186 3.39 -10.34 0.60
CA VAL A 186 3.38 -9.41 -0.52
C VAL A 186 4.13 -8.16 -0.12
N ASP A 187 5.24 -7.93 -0.82
CA ASP A 187 5.94 -6.66 -0.82
C ASP A 187 5.53 -5.85 -2.05
N VAL A 188 4.99 -4.66 -1.79
CA VAL A 188 4.47 -3.75 -2.81
C VAL A 188 4.76 -2.32 -2.40
N SER A 189 5.26 -1.54 -3.35
CA SER A 189 5.63 -0.16 -3.15
C SER A 189 5.18 0.70 -4.34
N TRP A 190 5.24 2.02 -4.16
CA TRP A 190 5.06 2.93 -5.28
C TRP A 190 6.16 2.67 -6.31
N ALA A 191 5.79 2.56 -7.59
CA ALA A 191 6.79 2.50 -8.63
C ALA A 191 7.58 3.83 -8.63
N HIS A 192 8.90 3.74 -8.56
CA HIS A 192 9.76 4.90 -8.75
C HIS A 192 9.60 5.38 -10.19
N ILE A 193 8.97 6.53 -10.38
CA ILE A 193 9.00 7.21 -11.67
C ILE A 193 10.42 7.75 -11.79
N ASN A 194 11.21 7.25 -12.73
CA ASN A 194 12.46 7.89 -13.09
C ASN A 194 12.12 9.30 -13.57
N LEU A 195 12.35 10.29 -12.70
CA LEU A 195 12.17 11.72 -12.99
C LEU A 195 13.09 12.21 -14.14
N GLY A 196 13.94 11.34 -14.69
CA GLY A 196 14.82 11.62 -15.82
C GLY A 196 14.15 11.55 -17.20
N ASP A 197 12.98 10.92 -17.32
CA ASP A 197 12.31 10.71 -18.63
C ASP A 197 10.99 11.49 -18.77
N ILE A 198 10.64 12.31 -17.78
CA ILE A 198 9.49 13.21 -17.90
C ILE A 198 9.94 14.42 -18.72
N PRO A 199 9.33 14.73 -19.88
CA PRO A 199 9.60 15.99 -20.56
C PRO A 199 9.31 17.14 -19.58
N CYS A 200 10.31 18.01 -19.44
CA CYS A 200 10.39 19.09 -18.45
C CYS A 200 9.14 20.03 -18.45
N GLU A 201 8.31 19.98 -19.50
CA GLU A 201 7.08 20.78 -19.62
C GLU A 201 6.00 20.44 -18.58
N SER A 202 5.93 19.21 -18.05
CA SER A 202 4.89 18.84 -17.08
C SER A 202 5.18 19.25 -15.63
N VAL A 203 6.35 19.87 -15.38
CA VAL A 203 6.71 20.40 -14.05
C VAL A 203 6.07 21.78 -13.81
N LEU A 204 5.59 22.45 -14.86
CA LEU A 204 5.03 23.80 -14.77
C LEU A 204 3.52 23.86 -14.44
N ASP A 205 2.80 22.74 -14.45
CA ASP A 205 1.37 22.68 -14.07
C ASP A 205 1.13 22.56 -12.54
N LEU A 206 2.11 22.96 -11.73
CA LEU A 206 2.08 22.87 -10.25
C LEU A 206 2.09 24.23 -9.53
N TYR A 207 1.74 25.32 -10.21
CA TYR A 207 1.46 26.63 -9.59
C TYR A 207 0.05 27.11 -9.89
#